data_AF-A0A1I3GID4-F1
#
_entry.id   AF-A0A1I3GID4-F1
#
_cell.length_a   1.000
_cell.length_b   1.000
_cell.length_c   1.000
_cell.angle_alpha   90.00
_cell.angle_beta   90.00
_cell.angle_gamma   90.00
#
_symmetry.space_group_name_H-M   'P 1'
#
loop_
_entity.id
_entity.type
_entity.pdbx_description
1 polymer ?
#
loop_
_entity_poly.entity_id
_entity_poly.type
_entity_poly.pdbx_seq_one_letter_code
_entity_poly.pdbx_strand_id
1 'polypeptide(L)'
;MKKLALDHLKLYIWFHARYKMIRSLLYVMAVITIAIPVSMVLIDEGVTFSPLVGNIIINVSGGCFILGKLITLYDKWYEEQPVSFHVAFILGTLFAMLQRG
;
A
#
# COMPACT_ATOMS: atom_id res chain seq x y z
N MET A 1 -25.62 4.99 -30.37
CA MET A 1 -24.84 3.84 -29.85
C MET A 1 -23.34 4.13 -29.71
N LYS A 2 -22.63 4.69 -30.72
CA LYS A 2 -21.18 4.99 -30.61
C LYS A 2 -20.79 5.97 -29.49
N LYS A 3 -21.62 6.98 -29.22
CA LYS A 3 -21.33 8.00 -28.18
C LYS A 3 -21.35 7.42 -26.75
N LEU A 4 -22.36 6.60 -26.45
CA LEU A 4 -22.50 5.92 -25.16
C LEU A 4 -21.30 5.00 -24.86
N ALA A 5 -20.86 4.23 -25.85
CA ALA A 5 -19.68 3.37 -25.72
C ALA A 5 -18.38 4.16 -25.46
N LEU A 6 -18.22 5.32 -26.09
CA LEU A 6 -17.07 6.21 -25.88
C LEU A 6 -17.07 6.83 -24.48
N ASP A 7 -18.24 7.22 -23.97
CA ASP A 7 -18.37 7.82 -22.64
C ASP A 7 -18.08 6.79 -21.53
N HIS A 8 -18.54 5.54 -21.69
CA HIS A 8 -18.18 4.45 -20.78
C HIS A 8 -16.68 4.12 -20.79
N LEU A 9 -16.04 4.12 -21.97
CA LEU A 9 -14.61 3.89 -22.09
C LEU A 9 -13.79 4.97 -21.39
N LYS A 10 -14.17 6.26 -21.55
CA LYS A 10 -13.53 7.37 -20.84
C LYS A 10 -13.67 7.25 -19.34
N LEU A 11 -14.85 6.89 -18.85
CA LEU A 11 -15.11 6.70 -17.43
C LEU A 11 -14.24 5.57 -16.86
N TYR A 12 -14.12 4.46 -17.58
CA TYR A 12 -13.26 3.33 -17.20
C TYR A 12 -11.79 3.75 -17.11
N ILE A 13 -11.25 4.42 -18.14
CA ILE A 13 -9.86 4.89 -18.16
C ILE A 13 -9.60 5.88 -17.01
N TRP A 14 -10.51 6.82 -16.80
CA TRP A 14 -10.39 7.80 -15.71
C TRP A 14 -10.40 7.13 -14.34
N PHE A 15 -11.32 6.19 -14.13
CA PHE A 15 -11.40 5.41 -12.89
C PHE A 15 -10.10 4.65 -12.69
N HIS A 16 -9.66 3.85 -13.65
CA HIS A 16 -8.45 3.04 -13.57
C HIS A 16 -7.17 3.88 -13.33
N ALA A 17 -7.06 5.07 -13.94
CA ALA A 17 -5.97 6.01 -13.68
C ALA A 17 -5.96 6.51 -12.22
N ARG A 18 -7.15 6.80 -11.66
CA ARG A 18 -7.29 7.18 -10.24
C ARG A 18 -6.85 6.07 -9.29
N TYR A 19 -7.17 4.80 -9.59
CA TYR A 19 -6.73 3.66 -8.76
C TYR A 19 -5.21 3.49 -8.74
N LYS A 20 -4.55 3.64 -9.89
CA LYS A 20 -3.08 3.58 -9.97
C LYS A 20 -2.42 4.68 -9.16
N MET A 21 -2.98 5.89 -9.19
CA MET A 21 -2.50 7.02 -8.40
C MET A 21 -2.65 6.74 -6.89
N ILE A 22 -3.82 6.27 -6.44
CA ILE A 22 -4.07 5.92 -5.04
C ILE A 22 -3.10 4.84 -4.57
N ARG A 23 -2.89 3.79 -5.37
CA ARG A 23 -1.90 2.75 -5.06
C ARG A 23 -0.50 3.32 -4.86
N SER A 24 -0.06 4.20 -5.75
CA SER A 24 1.25 4.86 -5.64
C SER A 24 1.36 5.66 -4.35
N LEU A 25 0.32 6.45 -4.03
CA LEU A 25 0.27 7.23 -2.79
C LEU A 25 0.36 6.34 -1.54
N LEU A 26 -0.34 5.20 -1.53
CA LEU A 26 -0.26 4.25 -0.42
C LEU A 26 1.15 3.71 -0.21
N TYR A 27 1.88 3.37 -1.28
CA TYR A 27 3.26 2.93 -1.16
C TYR A 27 4.20 4.04 -0.70
N VAL A 28 4.03 5.26 -1.23
CA VAL A 28 4.80 6.43 -0.78
C VAL A 28 4.55 6.69 0.71
N MET A 29 3.31 6.64 1.17
CA MET A 29 2.97 6.80 2.59
C MET A 29 3.59 5.69 3.44
N ALA A 30 3.53 4.42 2.99
CA ALA A 30 4.13 3.31 3.72
C ALA A 30 5.64 3.51 3.91
N VAL A 31 6.34 3.94 2.86
CA VAL A 31 7.79 4.20 2.90
C VAL A 31 8.11 5.39 3.80
N ILE A 32 7.43 6.52 3.62
CA ILE A 32 7.68 7.74 4.41
C ILE A 32 7.44 7.50 5.90
N THR A 33 6.39 6.75 6.24
CA THR A 33 6.04 6.40 7.63
C THR A 33 7.17 5.67 8.35
N ILE A 34 8.00 4.88 7.64
CA ILE A 34 9.18 4.22 8.21
C ILE A 34 10.42 5.10 8.08
N ALA A 35 10.63 5.69 6.90
CA ALA A 35 11.87 6.37 6.56
C ALA A 35 12.11 7.61 7.42
N ILE A 36 11.08 8.40 7.72
CA ILE A 36 11.23 9.59 8.57
C ILE A 36 11.69 9.21 9.98
N PRO A 37 10.97 8.35 10.73
CA PRO A 37 11.42 7.91 12.05
C PRO A 37 12.83 7.32 12.05
N VAL A 38 13.13 6.42 11.11
CA VAL A 38 14.47 5.81 11.01
C VAL A 38 15.53 6.89 10.79
N SER A 39 15.27 7.87 9.91
CA SER A 39 16.20 8.97 9.67
C SER A 39 16.43 9.84 10.91
N MET A 40 15.38 10.10 11.70
CA MET A 40 15.52 10.87 12.95
C MET A 40 16.47 10.18 13.93
N VAL A 41 16.32 8.87 14.12
CA VAL A 41 17.20 8.08 15.01
C VAL A 41 18.64 8.02 14.48
N LEU A 42 18.82 8.00 13.16
CA LEU A 42 20.16 7.96 12.55
C LEU A 42 20.88 9.31 12.61
N ILE A 43 20.15 10.43 12.67
CA ILE A 43 20.72 11.78 12.67
C ILE A 43 20.95 12.30 14.09
N ASP A 44 20.05 11.98 15.03
CA ASP A 44 20.07 12.51 16.39
C ASP A 44 20.19 11.36 17.41
N GLU A 45 21.35 11.28 18.06
CA GLU A 45 21.66 10.28 19.09
C GLU A 45 20.78 10.40 20.35
N GLY A 46 20.10 11.54 20.55
CA GLY A 46 19.15 11.76 21.63
C GLY A 46 17.74 11.24 21.36
N VAL A 47 17.43 10.85 20.11
CA VAL A 47 16.09 10.39 19.72
C VAL A 47 16.00 8.87 19.87
N THR A 48 15.15 8.43 20.79
CA THR A 48 14.78 7.01 20.94
C THR A 48 13.27 6.84 20.80
N PHE A 49 12.83 5.82 20.04
CA PHE A 49 11.42 5.46 19.98
C PHE A 49 11.06 4.44 21.05
N SER A 50 9.91 4.64 21.69
CA SER A 50 9.33 3.61 22.53
C SER A 50 8.81 2.45 21.68
N PRO A 51 8.73 1.23 22.25
CA PRO A 51 8.14 0.08 21.56
C PRO A 51 6.72 0.35 21.02
N LEU A 52 5.92 1.13 21.76
CA LEU A 52 4.57 1.53 21.33
C LEU A 52 4.60 2.34 20.03
N VAL A 53 5.49 3.33 19.93
CA VAL A 53 5.62 4.17 18.72
C VAL A 53 6.10 3.32 17.55
N GLY A 54 7.06 2.42 17.78
CA GLY A 54 7.50 1.45 16.76
C GLY A 54 6.34 0.61 16.22
N ASN A 55 5.50 0.07 17.11
CA ASN A 55 4.33 -0.72 16.72
C ASN A 55 3.32 0.08 15.90
N ILE A 56 3.05 1.34 16.27
CA ILE A 56 2.17 2.23 15.49
C ILE A 56 2.74 2.46 14.09
N ILE A 57 4.03 2.80 13.98
CA ILE A 57 4.72 3.05 12.71
C ILE A 57 4.63 1.80 11.81
N ILE A 58 4.93 0.63 12.35
CA ILE A 58 4.86 -0.65 11.63
C ILE A 58 3.43 -0.93 11.17
N ASN A 59 2.44 -0.75 12.04
CA ASN A 59 1.05 -1.07 11.72
C ASN A 59 0.46 -0.12 10.67
N VAL A 60 0.76 1.17 10.75
CA VAL A 60 0.32 2.16 9.76
C VAL A 60 1.00 1.88 8.42
N SER A 61 2.32 1.69 8.42
CA SER A 61 3.07 1.40 7.18
C SER A 61 2.63 0.08 6.54
N GLY A 62 2.52 -0.98 7.33
CA GLY A 62 2.04 -2.28 6.89
C GLY A 62 0.61 -2.22 6.35
N GLY A 63 -0.28 -1.48 7.01
CA GLY A 63 -1.64 -1.23 6.53
C GLY A 63 -1.68 -0.54 5.17
N CYS A 64 -0.91 0.54 5.00
CA CYS A 64 -0.78 1.22 3.71
C CYS A 64 -0.24 0.27 2.61
N PHE A 65 0.77 -0.55 2.94
CA PHE A 65 1.34 -1.51 2.00
C PHE A 65 0.34 -2.60 1.59
N ILE A 66 -0.40 -3.17 2.56
CA ILE A 66 -1.45 -4.16 2.31
C ILE A 66 -2.54 -3.57 1.42
N LEU A 67 -3.02 -2.37 1.70
CA LEU A 67 -4.02 -1.69 0.85
C LEU A 67 -3.52 -1.50 -0.58
N GLY A 68 -2.26 -1.07 -0.76
CA GLY A 68 -1.67 -0.95 -2.10
C GLY A 68 -1.56 -2.30 -2.83
N LYS A 69 -1.25 -3.38 -2.09
CA LYS A 69 -1.22 -4.74 -2.62
C LYS A 69 -2.61 -5.28 -2.96
N LEU A 70 -3.64 -4.96 -2.18
CA LEU A 70 -5.02 -5.32 -2.48
C LEU A 70 -5.50 -4.67 -3.79
N ILE A 71 -5.14 -3.40 -4.03
CA ILE A 71 -5.41 -2.73 -5.32
C ILE A 71 -4.69 -3.46 -6.46
N THR A 72 -3.43 -3.83 -6.26
CA THR A 72 -2.66 -4.58 -7.27
C THR A 72 -3.25 -5.95 -7.55
N LEU A 73 -3.74 -6.62 -6.51
CA LEU A 73 -4.38 -7.92 -6.63
C LEU A 73 -5.69 -7.81 -7.40
N TYR A 74 -6.49 -6.78 -7.14
CA TYR A 74 -7.71 -6.48 -7.90
C TYR A 74 -7.40 -6.24 -9.38
N ASP A 75 -6.41 -5.39 -9.70
CA ASP A 75 -5.97 -5.13 -11.08
C ASP A 75 -5.57 -6.43 -11.78
N LYS A 76 -4.71 -7.24 -11.14
CA LYS A 76 -4.20 -8.49 -11.72
C LYS A 76 -5.25 -9.57 -11.85
N TRP A 77 -6.19 -9.64 -10.92
CA TRP A 77 -7.33 -10.56 -11.00
C TRP A 77 -8.19 -10.25 -12.23
N TYR A 78 -8.44 -8.96 -12.49
CA TYR A 78 -9.19 -8.51 -13.67
C TYR A 78 -8.42 -8.79 -14.98
N GLU A 79 -7.10 -8.66 -14.97
CA GLU A 79 -6.23 -8.96 -16.11
C GLU A 79 -5.89 -10.45 -16.28
N GLU A 80 -6.53 -11.35 -15.52
CA GLU A 80 -6.24 -12.81 -15.48
C GLU A 80 -4.75 -13.15 -15.28
N GLN A 81 -4.03 -12.28 -14.58
CA GLN A 81 -2.61 -12.45 -14.25
C GLN A 81 -2.40 -13.23 -12.95
N PRO A 82 -1.20 -13.82 -12.75
CA PRO A 82 -0.89 -14.51 -11.51
C PRO A 82 -0.97 -13.58 -10.28
N VAL A 83 -1.83 -13.95 -9.33
CA VAL A 83 -2.08 -13.23 -8.07
C VAL A 83 -1.40 -13.85 -6.85
N SER A 84 -0.92 -15.11 -6.94
CA SER A 84 -0.42 -15.90 -5.80
C SER A 84 0.69 -15.19 -5.00
N PHE A 85 1.63 -14.55 -5.69
CA PHE A 85 2.70 -13.79 -5.06
C PHE A 85 2.18 -12.60 -4.24
N HIS A 86 1.16 -11.90 -4.72
CA HIS A 86 0.59 -10.75 -4.00
C HIS A 86 -0.22 -11.20 -2.79
N VAL A 87 -0.95 -12.31 -2.90
CA VAL A 87 -1.64 -12.95 -1.75
C VAL A 87 -0.61 -13.34 -0.68
N ALA A 88 0.47 -14.02 -1.07
CA ALA A 88 1.52 -14.42 -0.13
C ALA A 88 2.14 -13.21 0.58
N PHE A 89 2.40 -12.12 -0.15
CA PHE A 89 2.91 -10.88 0.45
C PHE A 89 1.94 -10.24 1.44
N ILE A 90 0.64 -10.20 1.13
CA ILE A 90 -0.39 -9.66 2.03
C ILE A 90 -0.44 -10.50 3.31
N LEU A 91 -0.53 -11.83 3.18
CA LEU A 91 -0.61 -12.73 4.33
C LEU A 91 0.65 -12.66 5.19
N GLY A 92 1.84 -12.64 4.58
CA GLY A 92 3.11 -12.51 5.31
C GLY A 92 3.21 -11.19 6.08
N THR A 93 2.77 -10.09 5.47
CA THR A 93 2.75 -8.77 6.13
C THR A 93 1.75 -8.75 7.29
N LEU A 94 0.54 -9.30 7.08
CA LEU A 94 -0.50 -9.39 8.11
C LEU A 94 -0.03 -10.23 9.30
N PHE A 95 0.61 -11.38 9.02
CA PHE A 95 1.16 -12.24 10.05
C PHE A 95 2.24 -11.55 10.88
N ALA A 96 3.17 -10.83 10.23
CA ALA A 96 4.20 -10.06 10.92
C ALA A 96 3.62 -8.93 11.80
N MET A 97 2.50 -8.32 11.38
CA MET A 97 1.79 -7.31 12.17
C MET A 97 1.08 -7.93 13.38
N LEU A 98 0.44 -9.09 13.21
CA LEU A 98 -0.25 -9.79 14.30
C LEU A 98 0.71 -10.31 15.38
N GLN A 99 1.94 -10.69 15.04
CA GLN A 99 2.94 -11.10 16.03
C GLN A 99 3.46 -9.95 16.91
N ARG A 100 3.18 -8.70 16.55
CA ARG A 100 3.68 -7.50 17.23
C ARG A 100 2.64 -6.81 18.12
N GLY A 101 1.37 -7.23 18.04
CA GLY A 101 0.28 -6.78 18.92
C GLY A 101 0.22 -7.61 20.19
#